data_AF-A0A5M6ITE9-F1
#
_entry.id   AF-A0A5M6ITE9-F1
#
_cell.length_a   1.000
_cell.length_b   1.000
_cell.length_c   1.000
_cell.angle_alpha   90.00
_cell.angle_beta   90.00
_cell.angle_gamma   90.00
#
_symmetry.space_group_name_H-M   'P 1'
#
loop_
_entity.id
_entity.type
_entity.pdbx_description
1 polymer ?
#
loop_
_entity_poly.entity_id
_entity_poly.type
_entity_poly.pdbx_seq_one_letter_code
_entity_poly.pdbx_strand_id
1 'polypeptide(L)'
;MASLLDARAEREREGVRALLRDVGRADVLADFDAAMRDNRLGLTAARATWAALSAPQRAALAELVRAGALVRDGKAYRSGSAGPAASPPIRLATIRNLAARELGAWAGGAFDPEARLEVTERGQFVLKHEGEA
;
A
#
# COMPACT_ATOMS: atom_id res chain seq x y z
N MET A 1 -10.15 23.33 -7.71
CA MET A 1 -11.57 23.29 -8.12
C MET A 1 -12.05 21.86 -7.94
N ALA A 2 -13.01 21.61 -7.05
CA ALA A 2 -13.60 20.27 -6.92
C ALA A 2 -14.36 19.92 -8.22
N SER A 3 -14.21 18.67 -8.68
CA SER A 3 -14.91 18.20 -9.88
C SER A 3 -16.42 18.22 -9.65
N LEU A 4 -17.22 18.42 -10.71
CA LEU A 4 -18.68 18.27 -10.65
C LEU A 4 -19.09 16.88 -10.14
N LEU A 5 -18.25 15.87 -10.37
CA LEU A 5 -18.43 14.52 -9.86
C LEU A 5 -18.25 14.46 -8.33
N ASP A 6 -17.25 15.16 -7.78
CA ASP A 6 -17.01 15.21 -6.34
C ASP A 6 -18.17 15.89 -5.62
N ALA A 7 -18.68 16.99 -6.18
CA ALA A 7 -19.82 17.72 -5.63
C ALA A 7 -21.14 16.93 -5.71
N ARG A 8 -21.28 16.01 -6.68
CA ARG A 8 -22.41 15.09 -6.75
C ARG A 8 -22.28 13.99 -5.70
N ALA A 9 -21.12 13.35 -5.60
CA ALA A 9 -20.86 12.31 -4.63
C ALA A 9 -21.06 12.80 -3.18
N GLU A 10 -20.66 14.04 -2.87
CA GLU A 10 -20.84 14.60 -1.54
C GLU A 10 -22.32 14.85 -1.19
N ARG A 11 -23.13 15.26 -2.18
CA ARG A 11 -24.58 15.39 -1.98
C ARG A 11 -25.26 14.05 -1.76
N GLU A 12 -24.86 13.02 -2.51
CA GLU A 12 -25.38 11.66 -2.33
C GLU A 12 -25.04 11.13 -0.93
N ARG A 13 -23.81 11.37 -0.43
CA ARG A 13 -23.40 11.00 0.94
C ARG A 13 -24.23 11.72 2.01
N GLU A 14 -24.46 13.02 1.87
CA GLU A 14 -25.26 13.75 2.85
C GLU A 14 -26.73 13.30 2.84
N GLY A 15 -27.26 12.94 1.67
CA GLY A 15 -28.59 12.31 1.56
C GLY A 15 -28.67 10.99 2.34
N VAL A 16 -27.65 10.14 2.25
CA VAL A 16 -27.58 8.89 3.03
C VAL A 16 -27.49 9.18 4.53
N ARG A 17 -26.68 10.15 4.95
CA ARG A 17 -26.60 10.55 6.36
C ARG A 17 -27.93 11.04 6.90
N ALA A 18 -28.64 11.89 6.14
CA ALA A 18 -29.95 12.39 6.52
C ALA A 18 -30.96 11.24 6.70
N LEU A 19 -30.96 10.28 5.77
CA LEU A 19 -31.81 9.09 5.86
C LEU A 19 -31.50 8.24 7.10
N LEU A 20 -30.23 8.00 7.40
CA LEU A 20 -29.84 7.18 8.56
C LEU A 20 -30.19 7.86 9.89
N ARG A 21 -30.11 9.19 9.96
CA ARG A 21 -30.58 9.98 11.11
C ARG A 21 -32.10 9.87 11.26
N ASP A 22 -32.85 10.01 10.17
CA ASP A 22 -34.32 9.95 10.15
C ASP A 22 -34.85 8.59 10.61
N VAL A 23 -34.22 7.49 10.15
CA VAL A 23 -34.58 6.12 10.53
C VAL A 23 -34.02 5.71 11.91
N GLY A 24 -33.30 6.61 12.59
CA GLY A 24 -32.78 6.37 13.95
C GLY A 24 -31.64 5.35 14.04
N ARG A 25 -30.94 5.07 12.93
CA ARG A 25 -29.83 4.08 12.85
C ARG A 25 -28.48 4.72 13.11
N ALA A 26 -28.29 5.20 14.34
CA ALA A 26 -27.05 5.83 14.77
C ALA A 26 -25.84 4.88 14.70
N ASP A 27 -26.05 3.58 14.88
CA ASP A 27 -25.06 2.51 14.69
C ASP A 27 -24.53 2.50 13.25
N VAL A 28 -25.43 2.42 12.27
CA VAL A 28 -25.07 2.35 10.84
C VAL A 28 -24.48 3.67 10.35
N LEU A 29 -24.94 4.81 10.89
CA LEU A 29 -24.35 6.11 10.57
C LEU A 29 -22.88 6.18 10.98
N ALA A 30 -22.54 5.67 12.16
CA ALA A 30 -21.16 5.61 12.62
C ALA A 30 -20.29 4.74 11.71
N ASP A 31 -20.78 3.55 11.32
CA ASP A 31 -20.09 2.66 10.39
C ASP A 31 -19.91 3.29 9.01
N PHE A 32 -20.95 3.99 8.52
CA PHE A 32 -20.89 4.71 7.25
C PHE A 32 -19.84 5.82 7.28
N ASP A 33 -19.84 6.65 8.32
CA ASP A 33 -18.85 7.74 8.45
C ASP A 33 -17.42 7.19 8.63
N ALA A 34 -17.26 6.06 9.32
CA ALA A 34 -15.98 5.35 9.42
C ALA A 34 -15.53 4.84 8.04
N ALA A 35 -16.40 4.15 7.29
CA ALA A 35 -16.09 3.66 5.95
C ALA A 35 -15.74 4.78 4.97
N MET A 36 -16.45 5.91 5.04
CA MET A 36 -16.16 7.08 4.21
C MET A 36 -14.81 7.71 4.55
N ARG A 37 -14.46 7.77 5.83
CA ARG A 37 -13.15 8.24 6.30
C ARG A 37 -12.03 7.33 5.80
N ASP A 38 -12.18 6.02 5.95
CA ASP A 38 -11.21 5.02 5.50
C ASP A 38 -10.98 5.10 3.99
N ASN A 39 -12.05 5.27 3.21
CA ASN A 39 -11.95 5.46 1.78
C ASN A 39 -11.18 6.75 1.43
N ARG A 40 -11.51 7.87 2.09
CA ARG A 40 -10.83 9.16 1.88
C ARG A 40 -9.35 9.13 2.25
N LEU A 41 -8.99 8.37 3.28
CA LEU A 41 -7.61 8.17 3.70
C LEU A 41 -6.86 7.12 2.84
N GLY A 42 -7.55 6.45 1.92
CA GLY A 42 -6.96 5.40 1.08
C GLY A 42 -6.72 4.07 1.81
N LEU A 43 -7.22 3.91 3.04
CA LEU A 43 -7.01 2.72 3.88
C LEU A 43 -7.63 1.47 3.24
N THR A 44 -8.82 1.60 2.63
CA THR A 44 -9.46 0.49 1.91
C THR A 44 -8.57 -0.03 0.78
N ALA A 45 -7.98 0.86 -0.01
CA ALA A 45 -7.10 0.50 -1.12
C ALA A 45 -5.77 -0.10 -0.62
N ALA A 46 -5.23 0.42 0.47
CA ALA A 46 -4.02 -0.11 1.09
C ALA A 46 -4.23 -1.54 1.63
N ARG A 47 -5.30 -1.77 2.39
CA ARG A 47 -5.69 -3.08 2.93
C ARG A 47 -5.95 -4.08 1.80
N ALA A 48 -6.67 -3.68 0.75
CA ALA A 48 -6.89 -4.52 -0.42
C ALA A 48 -5.58 -4.89 -1.14
N THR A 49 -4.66 -3.94 -1.26
CA THR A 49 -3.34 -4.18 -1.84
C THR A 49 -2.55 -5.19 -1.01
N TRP A 50 -2.54 -5.03 0.32
CA TRP A 50 -1.87 -5.97 1.24
C TRP A 50 -2.44 -7.39 1.16
N ALA A 51 -3.78 -7.51 1.15
CA ALA A 51 -4.46 -8.79 1.05
C ALA A 51 -4.10 -9.54 -0.24
N ALA A 52 -3.90 -8.81 -1.35
CA ALA A 52 -3.50 -9.38 -2.64
C ALA A 52 -2.02 -9.83 -2.71
N LEU A 53 -1.19 -9.50 -1.73
CA LEU A 53 0.20 -9.96 -1.68
C LEU A 53 0.28 -11.39 -1.11
N SER A 54 1.09 -12.23 -1.75
CA SER A 54 1.46 -13.54 -1.20
C SER A 54 2.42 -13.41 -0.02
N ALA A 55 2.55 -14.44 0.82
CA ALA A 55 3.46 -14.41 1.97
C ALA A 55 4.91 -14.03 1.61
N PRO A 56 5.52 -14.57 0.51
CA PRO A 56 6.85 -14.11 0.08
C PRO A 56 6.91 -12.65 -0.36
N GLN A 57 5.83 -12.10 -0.92
CA GLN A 57 5.76 -10.69 -1.31
C GLN A 57 5.62 -9.77 -0.09
N ARG A 58 4.83 -10.18 0.91
CA ARG A 58 4.69 -9.46 2.19
C ARG A 58 6.03 -9.39 2.92
N ALA A 59 6.73 -10.52 3.02
CA ALA A 59 8.07 -10.58 3.62
C ALA A 59 9.07 -9.69 2.86
N ALA A 60 9.02 -9.71 1.52
CA ALA A 60 9.89 -8.86 0.69
C ALA A 60 9.57 -7.36 0.84
N LEU A 61 8.29 -6.98 0.96
CA LEU A 61 7.90 -5.60 1.21
C LEU A 61 8.35 -5.13 2.59
N ALA A 62 8.13 -5.94 3.64
CA ALA A 62 8.60 -5.65 4.99
C ALA A 62 10.11 -5.43 5.03
N GLU A 63 10.86 -6.30 4.34
CA GLU A 63 12.31 -6.18 4.23
C GLU A 63 12.74 -4.94 3.44
N LEU A 64 12.05 -4.62 2.34
CA LEU A 64 12.30 -3.40 1.55
C LEU A 64 12.06 -2.13 2.39
N VAL A 65 10.96 -2.08 3.15
CA VAL A 65 10.67 -0.94 4.04
C VAL A 65 11.71 -0.83 5.15
N ARG A 66 12.08 -1.95 5.78
CA ARG A 66 13.10 -2.01 6.84
C ARG A 66 14.47 -1.55 6.36
N ALA A 67 14.89 -2.01 5.19
CA ALA A 67 16.21 -1.72 4.63
C ALA A 67 16.27 -0.39 3.87
N GLY A 68 15.12 0.22 3.55
CA GLY A 68 14.98 1.39 2.69
C GLY A 68 15.22 1.09 1.20
N ALA A 69 16.13 0.16 0.89
CA ALA A 69 16.40 -0.31 -0.46
C ALA A 69 16.87 -1.75 -0.49
N LEU A 70 16.61 -2.40 -1.62
CA LEU A 70 17.15 -3.71 -1.98
C LEU A 70 18.06 -3.57 -3.20
N VAL A 71 19.19 -4.26 -3.16
CA VAL A 71 20.19 -4.28 -4.23
C VAL A 71 20.20 -5.64 -4.88
N ARG A 72 20.34 -5.65 -6.20
CA ARG A 72 20.42 -6.87 -7.00
C ARG A 72 21.76 -7.57 -6.77
N ASP A 73 21.70 -8.85 -6.43
CA ASP A 73 22.81 -9.77 -6.27
C ASP A 73 22.57 -10.98 -7.19
N GLY A 74 23.12 -10.90 -8.41
CA GLY A 74 22.90 -11.87 -9.49
C GLY A 74 21.42 -12.01 -9.87
N LYS A 75 20.80 -13.13 -9.47
CA LYS A 75 19.38 -13.46 -9.75
C LYS A 75 18.44 -13.15 -8.58
N ALA A 76 18.95 -12.58 -7.49
CA ALA A 76 18.20 -12.27 -6.29
C ALA A 76 18.42 -10.82 -5.85
N TYR A 77 17.68 -10.40 -4.83
CA TYR A 77 17.83 -9.11 -4.17
C TYR A 77 18.11 -9.33 -2.69
N ARG A 78 18.89 -8.42 -2.12
CA ARG A 78 19.25 -8.41 -0.70
C ARG A 78 19.21 -6.98 -0.17
N SER A 79 19.02 -6.84 1.12
CA SER A 79 19.24 -5.56 1.78
C SER A 79 20.73 -5.24 1.83
N GLY A 80 21.06 -3.97 1.51
CA GLY A 80 22.43 -3.47 1.59
C GLY A 80 22.91 -3.22 3.02
N SER A 81 22.03 -3.30 4.03
CA SER A 81 22.41 -3.12 5.43
C SER A 81 23.19 -4.35 5.90
N ALA A 82 24.52 -4.26 5.85
CA ALA A 82 25.46 -5.24 6.38
C ALA A 82 25.33 -5.36 7.90
N GLY A 83 24.37 -6.17 8.36
CA GLY A 83 24.27 -6.67 9.73
C GLY A 83 24.37 -8.20 9.72
N PRO A 84 24.77 -8.83 10.84
CA PRO A 84 25.12 -10.26 10.90
C PRO A 84 23.97 -11.24 10.64
N ALA A 85 22.73 -10.77 10.47
CA ALA A 85 21.60 -11.54 9.97
C ALA A 85 21.21 -11.02 8.58
N ALA A 86 22.00 -11.39 7.56
CA ALA A 86 21.67 -11.06 6.17
C ALA A 86 20.30 -11.68 5.83
N SER A 87 19.34 -10.83 5.45
CA SER A 87 18.01 -11.31 5.06
C SER A 87 18.12 -12.31 3.89
N PRO A 88 17.25 -13.33 3.87
CA PRO A 88 17.29 -14.36 2.84
C PRO A 88 17.12 -13.72 1.44
N PRO A 89 17.77 -14.29 0.41
CA PRO A 89 17.70 -13.73 -0.93
C PRO A 89 16.26 -13.71 -1.44
N ILE A 90 15.82 -12.54 -1.89
CA ILE A 90 14.48 -12.35 -2.45
C ILE A 90 14.54 -12.57 -3.95
N ARG A 91 13.64 -13.40 -4.49
CA ARG A 91 13.62 -13.71 -5.93
C ARG A 91 13.24 -12.47 -6.77
N LEU A 92 13.89 -12.32 -7.92
CA LEU A 92 13.60 -11.25 -8.89
C LEU A 92 12.11 -11.14 -9.25
N ALA A 93 11.41 -12.26 -9.43
CA ALA A 93 9.98 -12.27 -9.74
C ALA A 93 9.12 -11.61 -8.64
N THR A 94 9.52 -11.77 -7.37
CA THR A 94 8.85 -11.12 -6.23
C THR A 94 9.04 -9.61 -6.28
N ILE A 95 10.28 -9.16 -6.49
CA ILE A 95 10.64 -7.74 -6.57
C ILE A 95 9.94 -7.04 -7.73
N ARG A 96 9.92 -7.65 -8.92
CA ARG A 96 9.17 -7.12 -10.08
C ARG A 96 7.69 -7.01 -9.80
N ASN A 97 7.10 -7.96 -9.04
CA ASN A 97 5.69 -7.88 -8.65
C ASN A 97 5.40 -6.73 -7.68
N LEU A 98 6.34 -6.41 -6.79
CA LEU A 98 6.21 -5.25 -5.90
C LEU A 98 6.32 -3.94 -6.69
N ALA A 99 7.30 -3.85 -7.59
CA ALA A 99 7.48 -2.70 -8.47
C ALA A 99 6.27 -2.46 -9.40
N ALA A 100 5.72 -3.53 -9.98
CA ALA A 100 4.52 -3.47 -10.83
C ALA A 100 3.26 -3.00 -10.08
N ARG A 101 3.26 -3.06 -8.75
CA ARG A 101 2.19 -2.56 -7.87
C ARG A 101 2.52 -1.20 -7.26
N GLU A 102 3.59 -0.55 -7.74
CA GLU A 102 4.09 0.74 -7.26
C GLU A 102 4.47 0.72 -5.77
N LEU A 103 4.77 -0.46 -5.21
CA LEU A 103 5.21 -0.61 -3.81
C LEU A 103 6.71 -0.42 -3.64
N GLY A 104 7.44 -0.46 -4.75
CA GLY A 104 8.83 -0.06 -4.86
C GLY A 104 9.08 0.61 -6.20
N ALA A 105 10.10 1.45 -6.26
CA ALA A 105 10.53 2.15 -7.46
C ALA A 105 11.95 1.72 -7.83
N TRP A 106 12.18 1.53 -9.13
CA TRP A 106 13.51 1.23 -9.65
C TRP A 106 14.42 2.46 -9.50
N ALA A 107 15.57 2.27 -8.88
CA ALA A 107 16.59 3.28 -8.64
C ALA A 107 17.96 2.83 -9.17
N GLY A 108 17.96 1.97 -10.20
CA GLY A 108 19.17 1.53 -10.88
C GLY A 108 19.76 2.60 -11.81
N GLY A 109 20.92 2.27 -12.40
CA GLY A 109 21.62 3.15 -13.33
C GLY A 109 21.23 2.91 -14.79
N ALA A 110 21.78 3.72 -15.71
CA ALA A 110 21.51 3.62 -17.14
C ALA A 110 21.80 2.23 -17.76
N PHE A 111 22.77 1.50 -17.20
CA PHE A 111 23.20 0.19 -17.70
C PHE A 111 22.51 -1.00 -17.01
N ASP A 112 21.93 -0.80 -15.84
CA ASP A 112 21.07 -1.77 -15.16
C ASP A 112 19.99 -1.03 -14.36
N PRO A 113 18.83 -0.73 -14.99
CA PRO A 113 17.73 -0.03 -14.35
C PRO A 113 17.17 -0.78 -13.14
N GLU A 114 17.33 -2.11 -13.11
CA GLU A 114 16.85 -2.97 -12.03
C GLU A 114 17.91 -3.20 -10.94
N ALA A 115 19.08 -2.55 -11.00
CA ALA A 115 20.17 -2.78 -10.04
C ALA A 115 19.75 -2.53 -8.58
N ARG A 116 18.77 -1.66 -8.36
CA ARG A 116 18.29 -1.26 -7.04
C ARG A 116 16.78 -1.00 -7.07
N LEU A 117 16.09 -1.46 -6.03
CA LEU A 117 14.70 -1.12 -5.76
C LEU A 117 14.63 -0.33 -4.45
N GLU A 118 13.99 0.83 -4.47
CA GLU A 118 13.73 1.66 -3.29
C GLU A 118 12.26 1.58 -2.90
N VAL A 119 11.96 1.73 -1.61
CA VAL A 119 10.58 1.76 -1.14
C VAL A 119 9.87 3.03 -1.59
N THR A 120 8.62 2.93 -2.04
CA THR A 120 7.77 4.11 -2.31
C THR A 120 6.97 4.50 -1.06
N GLU A 121 6.45 5.73 -1.04
CA GLU A 121 5.48 6.14 0.00
C GLU A 121 4.27 5.22 0.06
N ARG A 122 3.78 4.76 -1.11
CA ARG A 122 2.71 3.77 -1.22
C ARG A 122 3.11 2.44 -0.56
N GLY A 123 4.31 1.95 -0.81
CA GLY A 123 4.84 0.73 -0.19
C GLY A 123 4.88 0.83 1.34
N GLN A 124 5.36 1.97 1.87
CA GLN A 124 5.36 2.25 3.31
C GLN A 124 3.94 2.31 3.88
N PHE A 125 3.03 3.01 3.18
CA PHE A 125 1.65 3.17 3.61
C PHE A 125 0.91 1.83 3.66
N VAL A 126 1.08 1.00 2.64
CA VAL A 126 0.48 -0.35 2.58
C VAL A 126 0.97 -1.23 3.73
N LEU A 127 2.26 -1.23 4.02
CA LEU A 127 2.80 -2.01 5.14
C LEU A 127 2.32 -1.47 6.49
N LYS A 128 2.31 -0.15 6.67
CA LYS A 128 1.87 0.50 7.92
C LYS A 128 0.43 0.16 8.29
N HIS A 129 -0.43 -0.01 7.29
CA HIS A 129 -1.84 -0.33 7.47
C HIS A 129 -2.15 -1.80 7.17
N GLU A 130 -1.17 -2.69 7.39
CA GLU A 130 -1.39 -4.12 7.35
C GLU A 130 -2.42 -4.53 8.43
N GLY A 131 -3.59 -5.01 8.01
CA GLY A 131 -4.46 -5.81 8.88
C GLY A 131 -5.26 -5.12 9.99
N GLU A 132 -5.40 -3.79 10.03
CA GLU A 132 -6.50 -3.17 10.78
C GLU A 132 -7.82 -3.42 10.01
N ALA A 133 -8.34 -4.63 10.06
CA ALA A 133 -9.68 -4.98 9.60
C ALA A 133 -10.64 -5.06 10.78
#